data_AF-A0A5Z6FTX0-F1
#
_entry.id   AF-A0A5Z6FTX0-F1
#
_cell.length_a   1.000
_cell.length_b   1.000
_cell.length_c   1.000
_cell.angle_alpha   90.00
_cell.angle_beta   90.00
_cell.angle_gamma   90.00
#
_symmetry.space_group_name_H-M   'P 1'
#
loop_
_entity.id
_entity.type
_entity.pdbx_description
1 polymer ?
#
loop_
_entity_poly.entity_id
_entity_poly.type
_entity_poly.pdbx_seq_one_letter_code
_entity_poly.pdbx_strand_id
1 'polypeptide(L)'
;MKTLAERLKIGREKAGMSQAQLAEKIGLSQQSVAKIENGETLQPRKIKEIAKVLGVSQKWLQLGIEDNASIPDLVVKEAESTALDPDIFVNIPVLDVELSAGNGCLAEIVESAIDWFPLRRADLRKSGVCASNAKIVKIWGNSLLPVLNNGDLVAVDISQTVPIRDGDLYAVRDGVLLRVKILINLPDGGLILRSFNKDEYPDEILTFEDRRARIHVIGRVFWSSRTW
;
A
#
# COMPACT_ATOMS: atom_id res chain seq x y z
N MET A 1 -29.91 -17.83 -24.99
CA MET A 1 -29.63 -16.90 -23.88
C MET A 1 -30.91 -16.15 -23.60
N LYS A 2 -31.45 -16.15 -22.38
CA LYS A 2 -32.76 -15.51 -22.12
C LYS A 2 -32.65 -14.00 -22.33
N THR A 3 -33.64 -13.36 -22.94
CA THR A 3 -33.64 -11.89 -23.15
C THR A 3 -34.14 -11.16 -21.91
N LEU A 4 -33.97 -9.82 -21.85
CA LEU A 4 -34.59 -9.00 -20.80
C LEU A 4 -36.12 -9.21 -20.76
N ALA A 5 -36.74 -9.27 -21.93
CA ALA A 5 -38.16 -9.49 -22.12
C ALA A 5 -38.63 -10.81 -21.47
N GLU A 6 -37.91 -11.89 -21.76
CA GLU A 6 -38.18 -13.21 -21.16
C GLU A 6 -37.93 -13.24 -19.65
N ARG A 7 -36.84 -12.60 -19.17
CA ARG A 7 -36.55 -12.52 -17.73
C ARG A 7 -37.58 -11.72 -16.96
N LEU A 8 -38.08 -10.63 -17.55
CA LEU A 8 -39.15 -9.84 -16.95
C LEU A 8 -40.43 -10.66 -16.81
N LYS A 9 -40.83 -11.36 -17.88
CA LYS A 9 -42.01 -12.23 -17.86
C LYS A 9 -41.89 -13.32 -16.80
N ILE A 10 -40.74 -14.00 -16.73
CA ILE A 10 -40.44 -15.02 -15.72
C ILE A 10 -40.51 -14.44 -14.30
N GLY A 11 -39.88 -13.28 -14.08
CA GLY A 11 -39.91 -12.62 -12.77
C GLY A 11 -41.32 -12.24 -12.33
N ARG A 12 -42.13 -11.72 -13.25
CA ARG A 12 -43.53 -11.36 -13.00
C ARG A 12 -44.40 -12.58 -12.68
N GLU A 13 -44.26 -13.66 -13.45
CA GLU A 13 -45.01 -14.91 -13.23
C GLU A 13 -44.64 -15.58 -11.90
N LYS A 14 -43.34 -15.60 -11.55
CA LYS A 14 -42.88 -16.09 -10.24
C LYS A 14 -43.42 -15.25 -9.08
N ALA A 15 -43.57 -13.95 -9.28
CA ALA A 15 -44.16 -13.04 -8.29
C ALA A 15 -45.71 -13.11 -8.25
N GLY A 16 -46.34 -13.93 -9.09
CA GLY A 16 -47.79 -14.10 -9.13
C GLY A 16 -48.56 -12.86 -9.61
N MET A 17 -47.92 -11.96 -10.35
CA MET A 17 -48.51 -10.68 -10.76
C MET A 17 -48.99 -10.71 -12.21
N SER A 18 -50.09 -10.01 -12.51
CA SER A 18 -50.47 -9.67 -13.89
C SER A 18 -49.64 -8.48 -14.41
N GLN A 19 -49.59 -8.27 -15.73
CA GLN A 19 -48.90 -7.10 -16.29
C GLN A 19 -49.49 -5.78 -15.78
N ALA A 20 -50.81 -5.73 -15.56
CA ALA A 20 -51.49 -4.56 -14.99
C ALA A 20 -51.07 -4.31 -13.54
N GLN A 21 -51.00 -5.35 -12.72
CA GLN A 21 -50.58 -5.25 -11.31
C GLN A 21 -49.11 -4.81 -11.18
N LEU A 22 -48.23 -5.32 -12.03
CA LEU A 22 -46.84 -4.86 -12.05
C LEU A 22 -46.77 -3.39 -12.45
N ALA A 23 -47.50 -2.99 -13.49
CA ALA A 23 -47.56 -1.63 -14.00
C ALA A 23 -48.05 -0.63 -12.93
N GLU A 24 -49.12 -0.99 -12.20
CA GLU A 24 -49.65 -0.19 -11.09
C GLU A 24 -48.62 0.02 -9.99
N LYS A 25 -47.94 -1.05 -9.55
CA LYS A 25 -46.93 -1.00 -8.48
C LYS A 25 -45.71 -0.14 -8.81
N ILE A 26 -45.35 -0.04 -10.09
CA ILE A 26 -44.20 0.77 -10.55
C ILE A 26 -44.63 2.11 -11.16
N GLY A 27 -45.93 2.42 -11.20
CA GLY A 27 -46.47 3.64 -11.82
C GLY A 27 -46.16 3.74 -13.32
N LEU A 28 -46.41 2.67 -14.08
CA LEU A 28 -46.40 2.63 -15.55
C LEU A 28 -47.77 2.19 -16.06
N SER A 29 -48.00 2.32 -17.38
CA SER A 29 -49.18 1.71 -18.00
C SER A 29 -48.95 0.22 -18.26
N GLN A 30 -50.03 -0.58 -18.30
CA GLN A 30 -49.96 -2.01 -18.65
C GLN A 30 -49.34 -2.21 -20.05
N GLN A 31 -49.63 -1.31 -20.99
CA GLN A 31 -49.02 -1.31 -22.32
C GLN A 31 -47.50 -1.12 -22.27
N SER A 32 -46.98 -0.25 -21.39
CA SER A 32 -45.53 -0.09 -21.23
C SER A 32 -44.86 -1.37 -20.75
N VAL A 33 -45.48 -2.10 -19.81
CA VAL A 33 -44.97 -3.42 -19.36
C VAL A 33 -45.01 -4.44 -20.50
N ALA A 34 -46.10 -4.47 -21.27
CA ALA A 34 -46.23 -5.36 -22.43
C ALA A 34 -45.16 -5.10 -23.50
N LYS A 35 -44.84 -3.83 -23.80
CA LYS A 35 -43.76 -3.48 -24.74
C LYS A 35 -42.38 -3.97 -24.28
N ILE A 36 -42.14 -4.02 -22.97
CA ILE A 36 -40.88 -4.56 -22.43
C ILE A 36 -40.89 -6.09 -22.54
N GLU A 37 -41.99 -6.76 -22.17
CA GLU A 37 -42.12 -8.23 -22.29
C GLU A 37 -42.14 -8.73 -23.74
N ASN A 38 -42.48 -7.87 -24.70
CA ASN A 38 -42.41 -8.17 -26.14
C ASN A 38 -41.04 -7.82 -26.76
N GLY A 39 -40.12 -7.24 -25.99
CA GLY A 39 -38.78 -6.89 -26.47
C GLY A 39 -38.68 -5.61 -27.29
N GLU A 40 -39.78 -4.84 -27.44
CA GLU A 40 -39.76 -3.52 -28.09
C GLU A 40 -38.95 -2.49 -27.28
N THR A 41 -38.92 -2.66 -25.95
CA THR A 41 -38.14 -1.81 -25.04
C THR A 41 -36.97 -2.57 -24.45
N LEU A 42 -35.76 -2.31 -24.99
CA LEU A 42 -34.52 -2.95 -24.54
C LEU A 42 -33.96 -2.35 -23.24
N GLN A 43 -34.30 -1.09 -22.93
CA GLN A 43 -33.79 -0.37 -21.75
C GLN A 43 -34.94 0.36 -21.02
N PRO A 44 -35.68 -0.33 -20.14
CA PRO A 44 -36.76 0.28 -19.38
C PRO A 44 -36.23 1.31 -18.39
N ARG A 45 -36.82 2.52 -18.38
CA ARG A 45 -36.42 3.60 -17.45
C ARG A 45 -36.57 3.22 -15.97
N LYS A 46 -37.56 2.38 -15.65
CA LYS A 46 -37.89 1.95 -14.27
C LYS A 46 -37.38 0.55 -13.91
N ILE A 47 -36.25 0.14 -14.49
CA ILE A 47 -35.71 -1.21 -14.32
C ILE A 47 -35.38 -1.54 -12.86
N LYS A 48 -34.98 -0.54 -12.06
CA LYS A 48 -34.66 -0.69 -10.64
C LYS A 48 -35.90 -0.98 -9.81
N GLU A 49 -36.97 -0.24 -10.08
CA GLU A 49 -38.25 -0.36 -9.41
C GLU A 49 -38.93 -1.68 -9.79
N ILE A 50 -38.85 -2.08 -11.06
CA ILE A 50 -39.31 -3.39 -11.53
C ILE A 50 -38.58 -4.51 -10.76
N ALA A 51 -37.24 -4.46 -10.70
CA ALA A 51 -36.45 -5.46 -9.98
C ALA A 51 -36.85 -5.56 -8.50
N LYS A 52 -37.04 -4.40 -7.84
CA LYS A 52 -37.48 -4.32 -6.44
C LYS A 52 -38.86 -4.94 -6.22
N VAL A 53 -39.84 -4.65 -7.09
CA VAL A 53 -41.22 -5.19 -6.97
C VAL A 53 -41.25 -6.69 -7.23
N LEU A 54 -40.41 -7.19 -8.13
CA LEU A 54 -40.32 -8.61 -8.47
C LEU A 54 -39.43 -9.42 -7.51
N GLY A 55 -38.74 -8.77 -6.57
CA GLY A 55 -37.85 -9.46 -5.61
C GLY A 55 -36.62 -10.09 -6.27
N VAL A 56 -36.14 -9.53 -7.38
CA VAL A 56 -34.95 -10.00 -8.12
C VAL A 56 -33.90 -8.89 -8.19
N SER A 57 -32.62 -9.22 -8.42
CA SER A 57 -31.62 -8.17 -8.65
C SER A 57 -31.77 -7.52 -10.02
N GLN A 58 -31.44 -6.22 -10.08
CA GLN A 58 -31.38 -5.48 -11.34
C GLN A 58 -30.43 -6.16 -12.33
N LYS A 59 -29.29 -6.69 -11.83
CA LYS A 59 -28.29 -7.39 -12.63
C LYS A 59 -28.84 -8.67 -13.24
N TRP A 60 -29.58 -9.47 -12.46
CA TRP A 60 -30.28 -10.63 -13.00
C TRP A 60 -31.27 -10.22 -14.08
N LEU A 61 -32.11 -9.21 -13.82
CA LEU A 61 -33.13 -8.78 -14.78
C LEU A 61 -32.52 -8.27 -16.09
N GLN A 62 -31.46 -7.46 -16.03
CA GLN A 62 -30.82 -6.86 -17.21
C GLN A 62 -29.89 -7.82 -17.96
N LEU A 63 -29.10 -8.62 -17.24
CA LEU A 63 -27.97 -9.37 -17.80
C LEU A 63 -28.11 -10.90 -17.65
N GLY A 64 -29.06 -11.36 -16.83
CA GLY A 64 -29.24 -12.79 -16.53
C GLY A 64 -28.18 -13.35 -15.57
N ILE A 65 -27.45 -12.49 -14.85
CA ILE A 65 -26.45 -12.89 -13.86
C ILE A 65 -27.16 -13.17 -12.53
N GLU A 66 -27.15 -14.43 -12.08
CA GLU A 66 -27.68 -14.81 -10.77
C GLU A 66 -26.76 -14.32 -9.64
N ASP A 67 -27.34 -13.86 -8.53
CA ASP A 67 -26.59 -13.39 -7.35
C ASP A 67 -25.84 -14.52 -6.62
N ASN A 68 -25.90 -15.76 -7.13
CA ASN A 68 -25.10 -16.90 -6.67
C ASN A 68 -23.65 -16.90 -7.20
N ALA A 69 -23.28 -15.94 -8.04
CA ALA A 69 -21.88 -15.59 -8.18
C ALA A 69 -21.49 -14.83 -6.90
N SER A 70 -20.88 -15.54 -5.95
CA SER A 70 -20.23 -14.96 -4.79
C SER A 70 -19.22 -13.90 -5.27
N ILE A 71 -19.68 -12.67 -5.42
CA ILE A 71 -18.82 -11.52 -5.29
C ILE A 71 -18.35 -11.62 -3.84
N PRO A 72 -17.05 -11.80 -3.56
CA PRO A 72 -16.59 -11.72 -2.20
C PRO A 72 -17.04 -10.36 -1.72
N ASP A 73 -17.97 -10.35 -0.78
CA ASP A 73 -18.41 -9.16 -0.10
C ASP A 73 -17.15 -8.67 0.61
N LEU A 74 -16.44 -7.73 -0.03
CA LEU A 74 -15.36 -6.97 0.58
C LEU A 74 -16.03 -6.08 1.61
N VAL A 75 -16.55 -6.70 2.68
CA VAL A 75 -16.90 -6.02 3.90
C VAL A 75 -15.57 -5.57 4.47
N VAL A 76 -15.15 -4.38 4.04
CA VAL A 76 -14.17 -3.59 4.77
C VAL A 76 -14.87 -3.27 6.08
N LYS A 77 -14.74 -4.14 7.07
CA LYS A 77 -14.95 -3.73 8.46
C LYS A 77 -14.00 -2.56 8.64
N GLU A 78 -14.53 -1.37 8.92
CA GLU A 78 -13.71 -0.27 9.43
C GLU A 78 -12.99 -0.82 10.67
N ALA A 79 -11.72 -1.17 10.47
CA ALA A 79 -10.89 -1.80 11.46
C ALA A 79 -10.33 -0.71 12.37
N GLU A 80 -11.22 -0.03 13.09
CA GLU A 80 -10.82 0.67 14.29
C GLU A 80 -10.50 -0.40 15.33
N SER A 81 -9.22 -0.80 15.38
CA SER A 81 -8.64 -1.69 16.40
C SER A 81 -9.01 -3.18 16.33
N THR A 82 -8.77 -3.84 15.21
CA THR A 82 -8.34 -5.26 15.29
C THR A 82 -6.84 -5.30 15.51
N ALA A 83 -6.41 -5.75 16.69
CA ALA A 83 -5.01 -6.04 16.95
C ALA A 83 -4.48 -6.95 15.85
N LEU A 84 -3.38 -6.55 15.20
CA LEU A 84 -2.73 -7.36 14.18
C LEU A 84 -2.29 -8.68 14.81
N ASP A 85 -2.45 -9.77 14.06
CA ASP A 85 -2.00 -11.09 14.50
C ASP A 85 -0.48 -11.06 14.78
N PRO A 86 -0.06 -11.27 16.04
CA PRO A 86 1.35 -11.18 16.43
C PRO A 86 2.21 -12.30 15.83
N ASP A 87 1.60 -13.38 15.32
CA ASP A 87 2.30 -14.46 14.62
C ASP A 87 2.56 -14.10 13.14
N ILE A 88 1.82 -13.14 12.59
CA ILE A 88 1.97 -12.66 11.21
C ILE A 88 2.77 -11.37 11.17
N PHE A 89 2.53 -10.45 12.10
CA PHE A 89 3.12 -9.12 12.14
C PHE A 89 4.01 -8.93 13.35
N VAL A 90 4.96 -8.01 13.22
CA VAL A 90 5.77 -7.51 14.32
C VAL A 90 5.90 -6.00 14.18
N ASN A 91 5.71 -5.29 15.28
CA ASN A 91 5.86 -3.84 15.32
C ASN A 91 7.34 -3.48 15.35
N ILE A 92 7.78 -2.69 14.37
CA ILE A 92 9.14 -2.16 14.27
C ILE A 92 9.10 -0.68 14.67
N PRO A 93 9.98 -0.22 15.56
CA PRO A 93 9.94 1.17 16.03
C PRO A 93 10.33 2.12 14.90
N VAL A 94 9.53 3.17 14.75
CA VAL A 94 9.86 4.35 13.94
C VAL A 94 10.60 5.32 14.85
N LEU A 95 11.85 5.58 14.51
CA LEU A 95 12.73 6.44 15.27
C LEU A 95 12.70 7.85 14.70
N ASP A 96 12.59 8.82 15.59
CA ASP A 96 13.10 10.15 15.35
C ASP A 96 14.54 10.21 15.87
N VAL A 97 15.44 10.69 15.02
CA VAL A 97 16.86 10.68 15.31
C VAL A 97 17.39 12.09 15.23
N GLU A 98 17.73 12.63 16.39
CA GLU A 98 18.26 13.97 16.54
C GLU A 98 19.74 13.92 16.96
N LEU A 99 20.45 15.00 16.62
CA LEU A 99 21.80 15.22 17.12
C LEU A 99 21.69 16.17 18.30
N SER A 100 22.09 15.70 19.47
CA SER A 100 22.14 16.52 20.68
C SER A 100 23.58 16.87 21.02
N ALA A 101 23.85 18.14 21.28
CA ALA A 101 25.13 18.57 21.83
C ALA A 101 25.06 18.46 23.36
N GLY A 102 25.64 17.39 23.93
CA GLY A 102 25.84 17.30 25.37
C GLY A 102 26.83 18.35 25.89
N ASN A 103 26.79 18.65 27.19
CA ASN A 103 27.61 19.63 27.94
C ASN A 103 29.13 19.63 27.58
N GLY A 104 29.50 20.21 26.44
CA GLY A 104 30.89 20.39 26.00
C GLY A 104 31.55 19.19 25.31
N CYS A 105 30.81 18.15 24.90
CA CYS A 105 31.36 16.99 24.18
C CYS A 105 30.66 16.75 22.83
N LEU A 106 31.33 15.96 21.97
CA LEU A 106 30.89 15.53 20.63
C LEU A 106 29.38 15.24 20.60
N ALA A 107 28.71 15.66 19.52
CA ALA A 107 27.27 15.45 19.35
C ALA A 107 26.90 13.97 19.57
N GLU A 108 26.01 13.71 20.51
CA GLU A 108 25.43 12.40 20.77
C GLU A 108 24.19 12.21 19.90
N ILE A 109 24.01 11.00 19.37
CA ILE A 109 22.79 10.64 18.66
C ILE A 109 21.74 10.29 19.71
N VAL A 110 20.64 11.02 19.71
CA VAL A 110 19.48 10.72 20.54
C VAL A 110 18.43 10.04 19.66
N GLU A 111 18.13 8.79 19.97
CA GLU A 111 17.11 8.00 19.28
C GLU A 111 15.86 7.91 20.15
N SER A 112 14.72 8.40 19.65
CA SER A 112 13.44 8.29 20.32
C SER A 112 12.43 7.54 19.44
N ALA A 113 11.80 6.51 19.99
CA ALA A 113 10.70 5.83 19.30
C ALA A 113 9.45 6.73 19.35
N ILE A 114 9.05 7.26 18.19
CA ILE A 114 7.90 8.16 18.06
C ILE A 114 6.64 7.44 17.59
N ASP A 115 6.80 6.28 16.93
CA ASP A 115 5.70 5.46 16.42
C ASP A 115 6.16 4.00 16.23
N TRP A 116 5.24 3.14 15.81
CA TRP A 116 5.49 1.74 15.49
C TRP A 116 4.84 1.36 14.17
N PHE A 117 5.62 0.76 13.27
CA PHE A 117 5.12 0.30 11.99
C PHE A 117 5.10 -1.23 11.95
N PRO A 118 3.94 -1.86 11.69
CA PRO A 118 3.85 -3.31 11.61
C PRO A 118 4.44 -3.82 10.29
N LEU A 119 5.46 -4.67 10.37
CA LEU A 119 5.98 -5.43 9.23
C LEU A 119 5.59 -6.89 9.33
N ARG A 120 5.31 -7.54 8.20
CA ARG A 120 5.08 -8.98 8.18
C ARG A 120 6.38 -9.70 8.52
N ARG A 121 6.28 -10.70 9.40
CA ARG A 121 7.42 -11.58 9.73
C ARG A 121 7.96 -12.31 8.50
N ALA A 122 7.11 -12.60 7.52
CA ALA A 122 7.52 -13.21 6.25
C ALA A 122 8.47 -12.31 5.44
N ASP A 123 8.22 -10.99 5.41
CA ASP A 123 9.06 -10.04 4.67
C ASP A 123 10.42 -9.88 5.35
N LEU A 124 10.45 -9.82 6.69
CA LEU A 124 11.70 -9.84 7.45
C LEU A 124 12.53 -11.10 7.18
N ARG A 125 11.90 -12.29 7.20
CA ARG A 125 12.57 -13.57 6.88
C ARG A 125 13.10 -13.58 5.45
N LYS A 126 12.32 -13.11 4.48
CA LYS A 126 12.74 -13.01 3.07
C LYS A 126 13.98 -12.13 2.90
N SER A 127 14.07 -11.04 3.67
CA SER A 127 15.22 -10.15 3.69
C SER A 127 16.37 -10.62 4.59
N GLY A 128 16.19 -11.72 5.34
CA GLY A 128 17.16 -12.25 6.28
C GLY A 128 17.38 -11.39 7.53
N VAL A 129 16.37 -10.61 7.94
CA VAL A 129 16.46 -9.62 9.02
C VAL A 129 15.76 -10.11 10.28
N CYS A 130 16.43 -9.99 11.42
CA CYS A 130 15.80 -10.18 12.74
C CYS A 130 15.01 -8.92 13.14
N ALA A 131 13.78 -9.10 13.63
CA ALA A 131 12.93 -7.98 14.03
C ALA A 131 13.57 -7.06 15.10
N SER A 132 14.39 -7.61 15.99
CA SER A 132 15.13 -6.85 17.00
C SER A 132 16.16 -5.87 16.42
N ASN A 133 16.65 -6.16 15.21
CA ASN A 133 17.67 -5.38 14.53
C ASN A 133 17.07 -4.41 13.50
N ALA A 134 15.76 -4.53 13.23
CA ALA A 134 15.06 -3.64 12.34
C ALA A 134 14.70 -2.34 13.08
N LYS A 135 15.04 -1.19 12.47
CA LYS A 135 14.61 0.15 12.88
C LYS A 135 14.05 0.87 11.67
N ILE A 136 13.03 1.71 11.85
CA ILE A 136 12.47 2.51 10.76
C ILE A 136 12.83 3.97 10.99
N VAL A 137 13.23 4.65 9.93
CA VAL A 137 13.53 6.09 9.93
C VAL A 137 12.86 6.77 8.75
N LYS A 138 12.62 8.07 8.89
CA LYS A 138 12.07 8.92 7.83
C LYS A 138 13.19 9.49 6.96
N ILE A 139 13.00 9.45 5.65
CA ILE A 139 13.92 10.06 4.69
C ILE A 139 13.71 11.56 4.67
N TRP A 140 14.81 12.31 4.71
CA TRP A 140 14.83 13.76 4.56
C TRP A 140 15.65 14.18 3.33
N GLY A 141 15.11 15.10 2.54
CA GLY A 141 15.72 15.65 1.34
C GLY A 141 15.48 14.83 0.06
N ASN A 142 16.12 15.27 -1.02
CA ASN A 142 15.82 14.82 -2.38
C ASN A 142 16.92 13.95 -3.02
N SER A 143 17.97 13.59 -2.25
CA SER A 143 19.12 12.88 -2.82
C SER A 143 18.80 11.45 -3.31
N LEU A 144 17.68 10.89 -2.87
CA LEU A 144 17.23 9.55 -3.28
C LEU A 144 16.10 9.57 -4.31
N LEU A 145 15.71 10.74 -4.84
CA LEU A 145 14.76 10.81 -5.95
C LEU A 145 15.32 10.10 -7.20
N PRO A 146 14.46 9.49 -8.03
CA PRO A 146 13.01 9.33 -7.85
C PRO A 146 12.63 8.09 -7.00
N VAL A 147 13.62 7.37 -6.46
CA VAL A 147 13.42 6.07 -5.78
C VAL A 147 12.82 6.23 -4.39
N LEU A 148 13.21 7.26 -3.65
CA LEU A 148 12.64 7.62 -2.34
C LEU A 148 12.41 9.14 -2.29
N ASN A 149 11.22 9.51 -1.84
CA ASN A 149 10.81 10.89 -1.66
C ASN A 149 11.16 11.37 -0.25
N ASN A 150 11.27 12.68 -0.09
CA ASN A 150 11.27 13.29 1.23
C ASN A 150 9.99 12.89 1.99
N GLY A 151 10.17 12.31 3.16
CA GLY A 151 9.11 11.82 4.03
C GLY A 151 8.81 10.33 3.92
N ASP A 152 9.39 9.61 2.95
CA ASP A 152 9.26 8.16 2.85
C ASP A 152 9.89 7.47 4.08
N LEU A 153 9.36 6.31 4.44
CA LEU A 153 9.90 5.49 5.53
C LEU A 153 10.84 4.44 4.95
N VAL A 154 11.97 4.22 5.62
CA VAL A 154 12.90 3.13 5.30
C VAL A 154 13.18 2.29 6.53
N ALA A 155 13.22 0.97 6.36
CA ALA A 155 13.64 0.04 7.41
C ALA A 155 15.10 -0.35 7.21
N VAL A 156 15.87 -0.25 8.29
CA VAL A 156 17.31 -0.49 8.36
C VAL A 156 17.57 -1.68 9.27
N ASP A 157 18.37 -2.63 8.81
CA ASP A 157 18.93 -3.71 9.63
C ASP A 157 20.27 -3.24 10.22
N ILE A 158 20.26 -2.91 11.51
CA ILE A 158 21.45 -2.38 12.22
C ILE A 158 22.52 -3.44 12.48
N SER A 159 22.24 -4.72 12.21
CA SER A 159 23.26 -5.77 12.30
C SER A 159 24.09 -5.90 11.02
N GLN A 160 23.66 -5.30 9.91
CA GLN A 160 24.33 -5.38 8.63
C GLN A 160 25.17 -4.13 8.36
N THR A 161 26.31 -4.03 9.06
CA THR A 161 27.27 -2.93 8.91
C THR A 161 28.53 -3.36 8.15
N VAL A 162 28.94 -4.63 8.25
CA VAL A 162 30.12 -5.21 7.60
C VAL A 162 29.86 -6.69 7.25
N PRO A 163 30.29 -7.20 6.08
CA PRO A 163 30.84 -6.43 4.96
C PRO A 163 29.77 -5.59 4.27
N ILE A 164 30.15 -4.42 3.77
CA ILE A 164 29.31 -3.62 2.88
C ILE A 164 29.15 -4.38 1.56
N ARG A 165 27.91 -4.57 1.14
CA ARG A 165 27.55 -5.05 -0.19
C ARG A 165 27.46 -3.87 -1.15
N ASP A 166 28.26 -3.90 -2.20
CA ASP A 166 28.34 -2.82 -3.17
C ASP A 166 27.01 -2.60 -3.89
N GLY A 167 26.59 -1.34 -3.98
CA GLY A 167 25.36 -0.95 -4.66
C GLY A 167 24.11 -0.98 -3.79
N ASP A 168 24.19 -1.53 -2.57
CA ASP A 168 23.08 -1.50 -1.62
C ASP A 168 22.98 -0.14 -0.91
N LEU A 169 21.77 0.18 -0.44
CA LEU A 169 21.48 1.36 0.38
C LEU A 169 21.83 1.11 1.85
N TYR A 170 22.48 2.08 2.48
CA TYR A 170 22.81 2.06 3.90
C TYR A 170 22.42 3.36 4.57
N ALA A 171 21.98 3.27 5.83
CA ALA A 171 22.01 4.40 6.73
C ALA A 171 23.44 4.57 7.26
N VAL A 172 23.95 5.79 7.19
CA VAL A 172 25.30 6.14 7.63
C VAL A 172 25.27 7.40 8.45
N ARG A 173 26.16 7.47 9.45
CA ARG A 173 26.58 8.72 10.05
C ARG A 173 27.84 9.20 9.33
N ASP A 174 27.77 10.39 8.78
CA ASP A 174 28.83 11.07 8.06
C ASP A 174 29.20 12.34 8.84
N GLY A 175 30.19 12.22 9.74
CA GLY A 175 30.47 13.24 10.73
C GLY A 175 29.27 13.43 11.67
N VAL A 176 28.61 14.58 11.59
CA VAL A 176 27.36 14.86 12.32
C VAL A 176 26.12 14.50 11.53
N LEU A 177 26.19 14.32 10.20
CA LEU A 177 24.99 14.16 9.38
C LEU A 177 24.57 12.68 9.32
N LEU A 178 23.28 12.43 9.57
CA LEU A 178 22.66 11.13 9.27
C LEU A 178 22.13 11.15 7.84
N ARG A 179 22.56 10.16 7.06
CA ARG A 179 22.31 10.11 5.62
C ARG A 179 21.97 8.69 5.21
N VAL A 180 21.13 8.53 4.19
CA VAL A 180 20.92 7.26 3.50
C VAL A 180 21.56 7.37 2.13
N LYS A 181 22.51 6.47 1.84
CA LYS A 181 23.35 6.50 0.62
C LYS A 181 23.56 5.10 0.08
N ILE A 182 23.79 5.01 -1.23
CA ILE A 182 24.32 3.81 -1.87
C ILE A 182 25.82 3.74 -1.55
N LEU A 183 26.29 2.62 -1.03
CA LEU A 183 27.70 2.41 -0.70
C LEU A 183 28.36 1.51 -1.74
N ILE A 184 29.55 1.90 -2.21
CA ILE A 184 30.36 1.10 -3.14
C ILE A 184 31.81 1.14 -2.66
N ASN A 185 32.38 -0.01 -2.31
CA ASN A 185 33.78 -0.09 -1.91
C ASN A 185 34.71 0.19 -3.10
N LEU A 186 35.83 0.84 -2.82
CA LEU A 186 36.95 0.97 -3.76
C LEU A 186 38.03 -0.08 -3.47
N PRO A 187 38.80 -0.53 -4.49
CA PRO A 187 39.85 -1.54 -4.30
C PRO A 187 40.96 -1.15 -3.31
N ASP A 188 41.19 0.15 -3.12
CA ASP A 188 42.16 0.72 -2.18
C ASP A 188 41.62 0.85 -0.75
N GLY A 189 40.40 0.35 -0.49
CA GLY A 189 39.72 0.47 0.80
C GLY A 189 38.90 1.77 0.95
N GLY A 190 38.93 2.67 -0.03
CA GLY A 190 38.06 3.84 -0.09
C GLY A 190 36.58 3.48 -0.22
N LEU A 191 35.73 4.50 -0.28
CA LEU A 191 34.27 4.34 -0.35
C LEU A 191 33.65 5.43 -1.22
N ILE A 192 32.74 5.03 -2.11
CA ILE A 192 31.86 5.96 -2.81
C ILE A 192 30.53 6.03 -2.06
N LEU A 193 30.11 7.24 -1.70
CA LEU A 193 28.76 7.56 -1.26
C LEU A 193 27.98 8.07 -2.48
N ARG A 194 27.02 7.29 -2.94
CA ARG A 194 26.23 7.62 -4.13
C ARG A 194 24.78 7.94 -3.79
N SER A 195 24.26 8.93 -4.49
CA SER A 195 22.85 9.34 -4.49
C SER A 195 22.13 8.73 -5.70
N PHE A 196 20.82 8.52 -5.62
CA PHE A 196 20.04 8.20 -6.84
C PHE A 196 19.86 9.45 -7.71
N ASN A 197 19.62 10.61 -7.09
CA ASN A 197 19.52 11.89 -7.77
C ASN A 197 20.92 12.46 -8.06
N LYS A 198 21.61 11.88 -9.04
CA LYS A 198 23.01 12.22 -9.37
C LYS A 198 23.19 13.60 -9.97
N ASP A 199 22.16 14.13 -10.65
CA ASP A 199 22.24 15.42 -11.33
C ASP A 199 22.40 16.56 -10.32
N GLU A 200 21.74 16.46 -9.17
CA GLU A 200 21.86 17.42 -8.07
C GLU A 200 22.90 17.01 -7.00
N TYR A 201 23.12 15.70 -6.83
CA TYR A 201 23.98 15.14 -5.78
C TYR A 201 25.01 14.18 -6.38
N PRO A 202 26.14 14.70 -6.90
CA PRO A 202 27.18 13.87 -7.51
C PRO A 202 27.81 12.91 -6.48
N ASP A 203 28.49 11.88 -6.99
CA ASP A 203 29.16 10.87 -6.18
C ASP A 203 30.25 11.51 -5.30
N GLU A 204 30.22 11.22 -4.00
CA GLU A 204 31.28 11.61 -3.07
C GLU A 204 32.28 10.44 -2.94
N ILE A 205 33.53 10.69 -3.31
CA ILE A 205 34.59 9.68 -3.32
C ILE A 205 35.50 9.90 -2.12
N LEU A 206 35.54 8.92 -1.22
CA LEU A 206 36.34 8.98 0.01
C LEU A 206 37.54 8.06 -0.09
N THR A 207 38.69 8.60 0.32
CA THR A 207 39.89 7.80 0.52
C THR A 207 39.68 6.82 1.68
N PHE A 208 40.56 5.82 1.79
CA PHE A 208 40.54 4.90 2.94
C PHE A 208 40.62 5.65 4.30
N GLU A 209 41.43 6.71 4.37
CA GLU A 209 41.59 7.51 5.58
C GLU A 209 40.33 8.32 5.90
N ASP A 210 39.76 9.01 4.90
CA ASP A 210 38.52 9.80 5.08
C ASP A 210 37.34 8.91 5.48
N ARG A 211 37.21 7.75 4.82
CA ARG A 211 36.20 6.74 5.16
C ARG A 211 36.30 6.38 6.64
N ARG A 212 37.50 6.02 7.10
CA ARG A 212 37.72 5.55 8.48
C ARG A 212 37.49 6.65 9.52
N ALA A 213 37.81 7.90 9.18
CA ALA A 213 37.67 9.02 10.09
C ALA A 213 36.21 9.49 10.24
N ARG A 214 35.42 9.43 9.15
CA ARG A 214 34.15 10.16 9.06
C ARG A 214 32.91 9.29 8.95
N ILE A 215 33.03 8.09 8.35
CA ILE A 215 31.87 7.26 8.03
C ILE A 215 31.68 6.16 9.07
N HIS A 216 30.51 6.18 9.69
CA HIS A 216 30.03 5.08 10.51
C HIS A 216 28.77 4.48 9.86
N VAL A 217 28.87 3.22 9.43
CA VAL A 217 27.72 2.51 8.86
C VAL A 217 26.81 2.07 9.99
N ILE A 218 25.56 2.53 9.95
CA ILE A 218 24.54 2.21 10.97
C ILE A 218 23.87 0.89 10.64
N GLY A 219 23.58 0.66 9.36
CA GLY A 219 22.96 -0.59 8.91
C GLY A 219 22.49 -0.52 7.47
N ARG A 220 22.09 -1.67 6.94
CA ARG A 220 21.62 -1.77 5.55
C ARG A 220 20.13 -1.55 5.46
N VAL A 221 19.70 -0.75 4.50
CA VAL A 221 18.28 -0.60 4.15
C VAL A 221 17.81 -1.89 3.47
N PHE A 222 16.68 -2.43 3.92
CA PHE A 222 16.11 -3.66 3.35
C PHE A 222 14.65 -3.51 2.91
N TRP A 223 14.00 -2.39 3.25
CA TRP A 223 12.61 -2.13 2.93
C TRP A 223 12.33 -0.62 2.92
N SER A 224 11.33 -0.21 2.16
CA SER A 224 10.81 1.16 2.16
C SER A 224 9.30 1.20 1.95
N SER A 225 8.68 2.30 2.36
CA SER A 225 7.29 2.65 2.06
C SER A 225 7.18 4.09 1.62
N ARG A 226 6.32 4.32 0.63
CA ARG A 226 6.02 5.63 0.08
C ARG A 226 4.59 6.02 0.39
N THR A 227 4.42 7.26 0.82
CA THR A 227 3.10 7.89 1.00
C THR A 227 2.92 8.91 -0.12
N TRP A 228 1.76 8.91 -0.77
CA TRP A 228 1.41 9.83 -1.86
C TRP A 228 0.55 10.98 -1.36
#